data_AF-A0A5U3IS33-F1
#
_entry.id   AF-A0A5U3IS33-F1
#
_cell.length_a   1.000
_cell.length_b   1.000
_cell.length_c   1.000
_cell.angle_alpha   90.00
_cell.angle_beta   90.00
_cell.angle_gamma   90.00
#
_symmetry.space_group_name_H-M   'P 1'
#
loop_
_entity.id
_entity.type
_entity.pdbx_description
1 polymer ?
#
loop_
_entity_poly.entity_id
_entity_poly.type
_entity_poly.pdbx_seq_one_letter_code
_entity_poly.pdbx_strand_id
1 'polypeptide(L)' 'MSKPKTHTGVIITKDGEKTVQIRETATTWCVGQRETYDKFTGCRVGAPLTKRRLKLDSIRTISQEAQ' A
#
# COMPACT_ATOMS: atom_id res chain seq x y z
N MET A 1 14.65 -13.62 3.17
CA MET A 1 13.51 -13.67 2.22
C MET A 1 12.57 -12.51 2.52
N SER A 2 12.26 -11.66 1.53
CA SER A 2 11.21 -10.64 1.68
C SER A 2 9.84 -11.33 1.65
N LYS A 3 8.92 -11.03 2.57
CA LYS A 3 7.58 -11.62 2.53
C LYS A 3 6.85 -11.17 1.26
N PRO A 4 6.06 -12.05 0.61
CA PRO A 4 5.44 -11.76 -0.68
C PRO A 4 4.47 -10.58 -0.61
N LYS A 5 4.25 -9.93 -1.76
CA LYS A 5 3.17 -8.96 -1.95
C LYS A 5 1.89 -9.71 -2.30
N THR A 6 0.78 -9.31 -1.71
CA THR A 6 -0.51 -10.01 -1.84
C THR A 6 -1.54 -9.16 -2.59
N HIS A 7 -1.33 -7.85 -2.65
CA HIS A 7 -2.27 -6.90 -3.25
C HIS A 7 -1.53 -5.84 -4.08
N THR A 8 -2.25 -5.15 -4.93
CA THR A 8 -1.87 -3.86 -5.50
C THR A 8 -2.70 -2.75 -4.87
N GLY A 9 -2.21 -1.52 -4.96
CA GLY A 9 -2.97 -0.33 -4.59
C GLY A 9 -2.33 0.92 -5.18
N VAL A 10 -3.08 2.01 -5.21
CA VAL A 10 -2.64 3.31 -5.70
C VAL A 10 -2.27 4.20 -4.53
N ILE A 11 -1.04 4.70 -4.52
CA ILE A 11 -0.59 5.73 -3.59
C ILE A 11 -0.66 7.09 -4.26
N ILE A 12 -1.10 8.10 -3.52
CA ILE A 12 -0.98 9.50 -3.90
C ILE A 12 0.39 9.98 -3.43
N THR A 13 1.18 10.55 -4.34
CA THR A 13 2.49 11.15 -4.05
C THR A 13 2.48 12.63 -4.44
N LYS A 14 3.57 13.36 -4.19
CA LYS A 14 3.69 14.75 -4.64
C LYS A 14 3.65 14.86 -6.17
N ASP A 15 4.14 13.83 -6.86
CA ASP A 15 4.30 13.79 -8.32
C ASP A 15 3.06 13.17 -9.00
N GLY A 16 2.02 12.84 -8.23
CA GLY A 16 0.79 12.22 -8.71
C GLY A 16 0.58 10.80 -8.16
N GLU A 17 -0.32 10.08 -8.81
CA GLU A 17 -0.74 8.74 -8.41
C GLU A 17 0.19 7.65 -8.95
N LYS A 18 0.47 6.64 -8.13
CA LYS A 18 1.35 5.54 -8.49
C LYS A 18 0.77 4.21 -8.01
N THR A 19 0.70 3.23 -8.90
CA THR A 19 0.36 1.84 -8.53
C THR A 19 1.56 1.15 -7.91
N VAL A 20 1.35 0.47 -6.79
CA VAL A 20 2.37 -0.25 -6.04
C VAL A 20 1.85 -1.62 -5.61
N GLN A 21 2.77 -2.58 -5.45
CA GLN A 21 2.46 -3.86 -4.82
C GLN A 21 2.63 -3.74 -3.30
N ILE A 22 1.62 -4.19 -2.56
CA ILE A 22 1.53 -4.11 -1.12
C ILE A 22 1.34 -5.48 -0.50
N ARG A 23 1.90 -5.65 0.69
CA ARG A 23 1.66 -6.83 1.53
C ARG A 23 0.65 -6.44 2.59
N GLU A 24 -0.40 -7.22 2.69
CA GLU A 24 -1.36 -7.13 3.78
C GLU A 24 -0.74 -7.58 5.11
N THR A 25 -1.07 -6.89 6.18
CA THR A 25 -0.85 -7.35 7.56
C THR A 25 -2.13 -7.12 8.37
N ALA A 26 -2.11 -7.45 9.66
CA ALA A 26 -3.26 -7.25 10.54
C ALA A 26 -3.77 -5.80 10.53
N THR A 27 -2.85 -4.82 10.58
CA THR A 27 -3.19 -3.39 10.74
C THR A 27 -2.60 -2.48 9.68
N THR A 28 -1.79 -3.00 8.75
CA THR A 28 -1.10 -2.16 7.76
C THR A 28 -0.99 -2.78 6.37
N TRP A 29 -0.80 -1.91 5.39
CA TRP A 29 -0.38 -2.20 4.02
C TRP A 29 1.08 -1.83 3.81
N CYS A 30 1.95 -2.82 3.64
CA CYS A 30 3.39 -2.58 3.49
C CYS A 30 3.80 -2.53 2.01
N VAL A 31 4.23 -1.37 1.50
CA VAL A 31 4.91 -1.24 0.19
C VAL A 31 6.37 -1.67 0.31
N GLY A 32 7.03 -1.33 1.41
CA GLY A 32 8.42 -1.70 1.68
C GLY A 32 8.83 -1.33 3.11
N GLN A 33 10.10 -1.53 3.46
CA GLN A 33 10.59 -1.28 4.82
C GLN A 33 10.35 0.16 5.31
N ARG A 34 10.45 1.15 4.41
CA ARG A 34 10.30 2.59 4.71
C ARG A 34 8.95 3.18 4.31
N GLU A 35 8.03 2.34 3.84
CA GLU A 35 6.75 2.77 3.28
C GLU A 35 5.65 1.79 3.64
N THR A 36 4.89 2.17 4.67
CA THR A 36 3.78 1.41 5.24
C THR A 36 2.62 2.35 5.50
N TYR A 37 1.41 1.87 5.22
CA TYR A 37 0.17 2.61 5.36
C TYR A 37 -0.75 1.92 6.34
N ASP A 38 -1.51 2.69 7.11
CA ASP A 38 -2.54 2.16 8.00
C ASP A 38 -3.67 1.51 7.18
N LYS A 39 -4.13 0.34 7.62
CA LYS A 39 -5.08 -0.49 6.86
C LYS A 39 -6.46 0.12 6.76
N PHE A 40 -6.84 0.95 7.73
CA PHE A 40 -8.19 1.46 7.89
C PHE A 40 -8.33 2.90 7.39
N THR A 41 -7.24 3.66 7.40
CA THR A 41 -7.22 5.08 7.02
C THR A 41 -6.43 5.37 5.75
N GLY A 42 -5.51 4.48 5.35
CA GLY A 42 -4.61 4.70 4.22
C GLY A 42 -3.53 5.76 4.47
N CYS A 43 -3.48 6.36 5.66
CA CYS A 43 -2.45 7.32 6.06
C CYS A 43 -1.09 6.64 6.20
N ARG A 44 -0.01 7.37 5.92
CA ARG A 44 1.35 6.85 6.09
C ARG A 44 1.70 6.72 7.57
N VAL A 45 2.10 5.52 7.98
CA VAL A 45 2.55 5.25 9.35
C VAL A 45 3.79 6.08 9.66
N GLY A 46 3.79 6.78 10.79
CA GLY A 46 4.85 7.71 11.22
C GLY A 46 4.86 9.06 10.49
N ALA A 47 3.97 9.30 9.52
CA ALA A 47 3.83 10.58 8.83
C ALA A 47 2.39 10.88 8.38
N PRO A 48 1.38 10.81 9.28
CA PRO A 48 -0.03 10.84 8.92
C PRO A 48 -0.51 12.18 8.34
N LEU A 49 0.17 13.29 8.67
CA LEU A 49 -0.17 14.63 8.18
C LEU A 49 0.33 14.91 6.75
N THR A 50 1.07 13.97 6.15
CA THR A 50 1.56 14.14 4.78
C THR A 50 0.45 13.85 3.77
N LYS A 51 0.48 14.54 2.62
CA LYS A 51 -0.42 14.26 1.49
C LYS A 51 -0.22 12.84 0.90
N ARG A 52 0.88 12.17 1.26
CA ARG A 52 1.20 10.83 0.78
C ARG A 52 0.34 9.79 1.50
N ARG A 53 -0.58 9.17 0.76
CA ARG A 53 -1.56 8.22 1.30
C ARG A 53 -1.88 7.12 0.31
N LEU A 54 -2.26 5.95 0.80
CA LEU A 54 -2.83 4.86 0.03
C LEU A 54 -4.33 5.08 -0.17
N LYS A 55 -4.81 4.94 -1.40
CA LYS A 55 -6.25 4.92 -1.69
C LYS A 55 -6.82 3.55 -1.36
N LEU A 56 -7.63 3.44 -0.32
CA LEU A 56 -8.16 2.15 0.14
C LEU A 56 -9.10 1.50 -0.88
N ASP A 57 -9.87 2.30 -1.61
CA ASP A 57 -10.77 1.84 -2.68
C ASP A 57 -10.02 1.20 -3.87
N SER A 58 -8.74 1.53 -4.04
CA SER A 58 -7.92 1.04 -5.14
C SER A 58 -7.27 -0.32 -4.87
N ILE A 59 -7.43 -0.86 -3.66
CA ILE A 59 -6.74 -2.08 -3.24
C ILE A 59 -7.38 -3.28 -3.93
N ARG A 60 -6.56 -4.04 -4.64
CA ARG A 60 -6.98 -5.26 -5.34
C ARG A 60 -6.04 -6.40 -5.01
N THR A 61 -6.56 -7.59 -4.76
CA THR A 61 -5.74 -8.79 -4.61
C THR A 61 -4.96 -9.01 -5.91
N ILE A 62 -3.68 -9.35 -5.79
CA ILE A 62 -2.93 -9.88 -6.92
C ILE A 62 -3.46 -11.31 -7.10
N SER A 63 -4.51 -11.48 -7.91
CA SER A 63 -4.95 -12.83 -8.27
C SER A 63 -3.75 -13.59 -8.82
N GLN A 64 -3.47 -14.76 -8.25
CA GLN A 64 -2.46 -15.70 -8.72
C GLN A 64 -2.90 -16.39 -10.04
N GLU A 65 -3.68 -15.71 -10.89
CA GLU A 65 -4.15 -16.22 -12.18
C GLU A 65 -3.48 -15.46 -13.32
N ALA A 66 -2.19 -15.75 -13.48
CA ALA A 66 -1.45 -15.70 -14.74
C ALA A 66 -0.15 -16.48 -14.51
N GLN A 67 -0.27 -17.80 -14.36
CA GLN A 67 0.80 -18.75 -14.62
C GLN A 67 0.38 -19.61 -15.82
#